data_AF-A0A954G1T3-F1
#
_entry.id   AF-A0A954G1T3-F1
#
_cell.length_a   1.000
_cell.length_b   1.000
_cell.length_c   1.000
_cell.angle_alpha   90.00
_cell.angle_beta   90.00
_cell.angle_gamma   90.00
#
_symmetry.space_group_name_H-M   'P 1'
#
loop_
_entity.id
_entity.type
_entity.pdbx_description
1 polymer ?
#
loop_
_entity_poly.entity_id
_entity_poly.type
_entity_poly.pdbx_seq_one_letter_code
_entity_poly.pdbx_strand_id
1 'polypeptide(L)'
;SVGKKLRKKVPIRRTFTLDSVENQIAVITFKTKVLERLNDPKLGLQLIQKTPSGTIKLDLERGIIISQDVSLDNAQVGVFDGQGAMRAVTTRLETLVDPAALAQKGTDSASN
;
A
#
# COMPACT_ATOMS: atom_id res chain seq x y z
N SER A 1 -9.78 18.93 -32.45
CA SER A 1 -8.53 18.48 -31.79
C SER A 1 -8.85 17.29 -30.90
N VAL A 2 -8.33 16.11 -31.25
CA VAL A 2 -8.58 14.81 -30.59
C VAL A 2 -7.71 14.69 -29.31
N GLY A 3 -7.82 15.70 -28.43
CA GLY A 3 -6.82 15.96 -27.38
C GLY A 3 -7.32 15.94 -25.94
N LYS A 4 -8.61 15.66 -25.69
CA LYS A 4 -9.12 15.58 -24.31
C LYS A 4 -8.90 14.16 -23.78
N LYS A 5 -7.72 13.93 -23.16
CA LYS A 5 -7.32 12.69 -22.47
C LYS A 5 -8.53 12.01 -21.80
N LEU A 6 -9.01 10.92 -22.39
CA LEU A 6 -10.05 10.07 -21.82
C LEU A 6 -9.48 9.34 -20.59
N ARG A 7 -9.52 10.00 -19.42
CA ARG A 7 -9.24 9.34 -18.14
C ARG A 7 -10.49 8.55 -17.74
N LYS A 8 -10.38 7.23 -17.65
CA LYS A 8 -11.44 6.39 -17.07
C LYS A 8 -11.35 6.44 -15.55
N LYS A 9 -12.43 6.86 -14.88
CA LYS A 9 -12.55 6.72 -13.43
C LYS A 9 -12.85 5.26 -13.13
N VAL A 10 -12.01 4.63 -12.31
CA VAL A 10 -12.23 3.25 -11.86
C VAL A 10 -12.46 3.28 -10.35
N PRO A 11 -13.64 2.84 -9.87
CA PRO A 11 -13.92 2.81 -8.44
C PRO A 11 -13.11 1.71 -7.75
N ILE A 12 -12.42 2.10 -6.68
CA ILE A 12 -11.63 1.21 -5.83
C ILE A 12 -12.18 1.33 -4.41
N ARG A 13 -12.36 0.18 -3.75
CA ARG A 13 -12.78 0.12 -2.34
C ARG A 13 -11.64 -0.38 -1.48
N ARG A 14 -11.33 0.39 -0.42
CA ARG A 14 -10.46 -0.04 0.66
C ARG A 14 -11.32 -0.34 1.88
N THR A 15 -11.29 -1.59 2.32
CA THR A 15 -11.99 -2.04 3.53
C THR A 15 -10.97 -2.15 4.64
N PHE A 16 -11.27 -1.54 5.78
CA PHE A 16 -10.47 -1.63 7.01
C PHE A 16 -11.23 -2.51 8.00
N THR A 17 -10.52 -3.42 8.64
CA THR A 17 -11.05 -4.33 9.66
C THR A 17 -10.24 -4.11 10.92
N LEU A 18 -10.92 -3.80 12.02
CA LEU A 18 -10.29 -3.80 13.34
C LEU A 18 -10.18 -5.26 13.79
N ASP A 19 -8.97 -5.79 13.85
CA ASP A 19 -8.72 -7.19 14.18
C ASP A 19 -8.58 -7.40 15.70
N SER A 20 -7.86 -6.51 16.38
CA SER A 20 -7.72 -6.54 17.84
C SER A 20 -7.41 -5.18 18.44
N VAL A 21 -7.64 -5.04 19.75
CA VAL A 21 -7.17 -3.93 20.57
C VAL A 21 -6.57 -4.49 21.84
N GLU A 22 -5.28 -4.23 22.06
CA GLU A 22 -4.53 -4.68 23.24
C GLU A 22 -3.65 -3.55 23.74
N ASN A 23 -3.70 -3.24 25.04
CA ASN A 23 -2.88 -2.18 25.65
C ASN A 23 -2.92 -0.84 24.87
N GLN A 24 -4.12 -0.40 24.48
CA GLN A 24 -4.33 0.79 23.65
C GLN A 24 -3.71 0.75 22.24
N ILE A 25 -3.27 -0.41 21.77
CA ILE A 25 -2.79 -0.62 20.41
C ILE A 25 -3.87 -1.36 19.62
N ALA A 26 -4.41 -0.69 18.60
CA ALA A 26 -5.30 -1.30 17.62
C ALA A 26 -4.51 -1.92 16.47
N VAL A 27 -4.80 -3.18 16.16
CA VAL A 27 -4.34 -3.86 14.95
C VAL A 27 -5.46 -3.82 13.91
N ILE A 28 -5.18 -3.18 12.77
CA ILE A 28 -6.16 -2.95 11.71
C ILE A 28 -5.61 -3.49 10.40
N THR A 29 -6.22 -4.54 9.84
CA THR A 29 -5.95 -4.96 8.47
C THR A 29 -6.74 -4.11 7.47
N PHE A 30 -6.17 -3.92 6.28
CA PHE A 30 -6.89 -3.34 5.16
C PHE A 30 -6.70 -4.15 3.89
N LYS A 31 -7.76 -4.19 3.07
CA LYS A 31 -7.75 -4.82 1.74
C LYS A 31 -8.32 -3.86 0.71
N THR A 32 -7.66 -3.78 -0.44
CA THR A 32 -8.08 -2.92 -1.56
C THR A 32 -8.60 -3.78 -2.70
N LYS A 33 -9.80 -3.48 -3.22
CA LYS A 33 -10.41 -4.18 -4.35
C LYS A 33 -10.92 -3.18 -5.39
N VAL A 34 -10.69 -3.49 -6.66
CA VAL A 34 -11.38 -2.81 -7.77
C VAL A 34 -12.83 -3.27 -7.78
N LEU A 35 -13.78 -2.34 -7.85
CA LEU A 35 -15.21 -2.67 -7.82
C LEU A 35 -15.78 -2.99 -9.21
N GLU A 36 -15.15 -2.45 -10.26
CA GLU A 36 -15.54 -2.68 -11.64
C GLU A 36 -14.84 -3.93 -12.21
N ARG A 37 -15.53 -4.67 -13.08
CA ARG A 37 -14.90 -5.72 -13.87
C ARG A 37 -14.01 -5.08 -14.95
N LEU A 38 -12.72 -5.42 -14.94
CA LEU A 38 -11.76 -4.98 -15.95
C LEU A 38 -11.61 -6.09 -17.01
N ASN A 39 -12.17 -5.87 -18.20
CA ASN A 39 -12.05 -6.82 -19.31
C ASN A 39 -10.80 -6.57 -20.18
N ASP A 40 -10.21 -5.37 -20.08
CA ASP A 40 -9.00 -5.00 -20.82
C ASP A 40 -7.75 -5.22 -19.95
N PRO A 41 -6.84 -6.13 -20.33
CA PRO A 41 -5.58 -6.35 -19.61
C PRO A 41 -4.72 -5.10 -19.46
N LYS A 42 -4.79 -4.13 -20.40
CA LYS A 42 -4.04 -2.87 -20.34
C LYS A 42 -4.53 -2.00 -19.18
N LEU A 43 -5.83 -2.02 -18.88
CA LEU A 43 -6.39 -1.35 -17.69
C LEU A 43 -6.00 -2.06 -16.40
N GLY A 44 -6.01 -3.40 -16.39
CA GLY A 44 -5.52 -4.20 -15.26
C GLY A 44 -4.06 -3.88 -14.93
N LEU A 45 -3.22 -3.69 -15.95
CA LEU A 45 -1.82 -3.34 -15.81
C LEU A 45 -1.60 -2.00 -15.10
N GLN A 46 -2.41 -0.98 -15.42
CA GLN A 46 -2.31 0.34 -14.78
C GLN A 46 -2.74 0.32 -13.31
N LEU A 47 -3.59 -0.65 -12.95
CA LEU A 47 -4.17 -0.79 -11.62
C LEU A 47 -3.46 -1.82 -10.76
N ILE A 48 -2.54 -2.61 -11.33
CA ILE A 48 -1.84 -3.71 -10.65
C ILE A 48 -1.12 -3.24 -9.37
N GLN A 49 -0.61 -2.00 -9.36
CA GLN A 49 0.06 -1.36 -8.22
C GLN A 49 -0.89 -0.54 -7.32
N LYS A 50 -2.17 -0.42 -7.68
CA LYS A 50 -3.17 0.44 -7.01
C LYS A 50 -4.08 -0.32 -6.05
N THR A 51 -3.82 -1.61 -5.85
CA THR A 51 -4.59 -2.50 -4.97
C THR A 51 -3.75 -3.10 -3.83
N PRO A 52 -3.09 -2.27 -2.99
CA PRO A 52 -2.31 -2.79 -1.88
C PRO A 52 -3.21 -3.34 -0.77
N SER A 53 -2.66 -4.25 0.03
CA SER A 53 -3.21 -4.72 1.29
C SER A 53 -2.17 -4.56 2.40
N GLY A 54 -2.57 -4.69 3.65
CA GLY A 54 -1.61 -4.55 4.73
C GLY A 54 -2.24 -4.47 6.11
N THR A 55 -1.39 -4.14 7.07
CA THR A 55 -1.73 -4.06 8.49
C THR A 55 -1.22 -2.73 9.05
N ILE A 56 -2.04 -2.08 9.86
CA ILE A 56 -1.74 -0.83 10.57
C ILE A 56 -1.76 -1.15 12.06
N LYS A 57 -0.74 -0.71 12.78
CA LYS A 57 -0.75 -0.63 14.25
C LYS A 57 -0.94 0.82 14.67
N LEU A 58 -2.02 1.09 15.38
CA LEU A 58 -2.41 2.43 15.81
C LEU A 58 -2.37 2.52 17.34
N ASP A 59 -1.65 3.50 17.86
CA ASP A 59 -1.73 3.91 19.26
C ASP A 59 -3.02 4.73 19.43
N LEU A 60 -3.98 4.19 20.17
CA LEU A 60 -5.28 4.81 20.42
C LEU A 60 -5.19 5.95 21.45
N GLU A 61 -4.24 5.88 22.37
CA GLU A 61 -4.06 6.91 23.40
C GLU A 61 -3.43 8.17 22.79
N ARG A 62 -2.37 7.99 22.02
CA ARG A 62 -1.64 9.09 21.35
C ARG A 62 -2.26 9.50 20.01
N GLY A 63 -3.13 8.67 19.44
CA GLY A 63 -3.77 8.91 18.15
C GLY A 63 -2.82 8.85 16.94
N ILE A 64 -1.76 8.03 17.02
CA ILE A 64 -0.70 7.96 16.00
C ILE A 64 -0.46 6.55 15.49
N ILE A 65 -0.06 6.43 14.23
CA ILE A 65 0.34 5.15 13.64
C ILE A 65 1.74 4.80 14.16
N ILE A 66 1.86 3.63 14.80
CA ILE A 66 3.13 3.07 15.27
C ILE A 66 3.84 2.38 14.11
N SER A 67 3.11 1.60 13.31
CA SER A 67 3.67 0.96 12.13
C SER A 67 2.61 0.69 11.07
N GLN A 68 3.09 0.59 9.83
CA GLN A 68 2.29 0.18 8.69
C GLN A 68 3.10 -0.80 7.84
N ASP A 69 2.57 -2.00 7.68
CA ASP A 69 3.03 -2.97 6.69
C ASP A 69 2.08 -2.89 5.49
N VAL A 70 2.62 -2.62 4.30
CA VAL A 70 1.89 -2.57 3.04
C VAL A 70 2.54 -3.53 2.07
N SER A 71 1.76 -4.47 1.57
CA SER A 71 2.17 -5.42 0.55
C SER A 71 1.26 -5.40 -0.66
N LEU A 72 1.83 -5.83 -1.78
CA LEU A 72 1.15 -6.00 -3.04
C LEU A 72 1.78 -7.18 -3.76
N ASP A 73 0.96 -8.14 -4.17
CA ASP A 73 1.37 -9.24 -5.03
C ASP A 73 0.22 -9.54 -5.99
N ASN A 74 0.29 -8.94 -7.18
CA ASN A 74 -0.74 -9.07 -8.20
C ASN A 74 -0.09 -9.45 -9.53
N ALA A 75 -0.80 -10.26 -10.32
CA ALA A 75 -0.40 -10.64 -11.66
C ALA A 75 -1.50 -10.27 -12.67
N GLN A 76 -1.09 -9.81 -13.84
CA GLN A 76 -1.96 -9.56 -14.99
C GLN A 76 -1.47 -10.39 -16.18
N VAL A 77 -2.34 -11.26 -16.69
CA VAL A 77 -2.10 -12.07 -17.89
C VAL A 77 -2.71 -11.39 -19.12
N GLY A 78 -2.27 -11.78 -20.32
CA GLY A 78 -2.76 -11.23 -21.57
C GLY A 78 -2.24 -9.82 -21.87
N VAL A 79 -1.09 -9.45 -21.30
CA VAL A 79 -0.40 -8.18 -21.56
C VAL A 79 0.53 -8.33 -22.76
N PHE A 80 1.08 -7.22 -23.28
CA PHE A 80 1.93 -7.22 -24.49
C PHE A 80 1.23 -7.92 -25.67
N ASP A 81 0.06 -7.38 -26.04
CA ASP A 81 -0.80 -7.89 -27.12
C ASP A 81 -1.16 -9.39 -26.97
N GLY A 82 -1.42 -9.80 -25.72
CA GLY A 82 -1.88 -11.13 -25.38
C GLY A 82 -0.77 -12.17 -25.18
N GLN A 83 0.50 -11.80 -25.38
CA GLN A 83 1.61 -12.75 -25.42
C GLN A 83 2.42 -12.84 -24.11
N GLY A 84 2.02 -12.12 -23.06
CA GLY A 84 2.78 -12.11 -21.81
C GLY A 84 1.94 -11.98 -20.54
N ALA A 85 2.67 -12.03 -19.43
CA ALA A 85 2.18 -11.76 -18.09
C ALA A 85 3.10 -10.74 -17.41
N MET A 86 2.54 -9.90 -16.55
CA MET A 86 3.30 -9.01 -15.68
C MET A 86 2.88 -9.27 -14.24
N ARG A 87 3.85 -9.41 -13.33
CA ARG A 87 3.63 -9.49 -11.89
C ARG A 87 4.24 -8.27 -11.22
N ALA A 88 3.48 -7.63 -10.37
CA ALA A 88 3.98 -6.57 -9.50
C ALA A 88 4.03 -7.11 -8.08
N VAL A 89 5.21 -7.02 -7.47
CA VAL A 89 5.45 -7.38 -6.07
C VAL A 89 6.01 -6.15 -5.37
N THR A 90 5.45 -5.79 -4.23
CA THR A 90 5.94 -4.68 -3.40
C THR A 90 5.69 -5.02 -1.94
N THR A 91 6.69 -4.71 -1.11
CA THR A 91 6.56 -4.73 0.35
C THR A 91 7.13 -3.43 0.87
N ARG A 92 6.43 -2.81 1.82
CA ARG A 92 6.85 -1.57 2.46
C ARG A 92 6.49 -1.63 3.94
N LEU A 93 7.49 -1.44 4.77
CA LEU A 93 7.33 -1.31 6.21
C LEU A 93 7.68 0.12 6.62
N GLU A 94 6.73 0.79 7.27
CA GLU A 94 6.93 2.09 7.90
C GLU A 94 6.77 1.90 9.42
N THR A 95 7.69 2.45 10.20
CA THR A 95 7.66 2.40 11.67
C THR A 95 7.95 3.78 12.21
N LEU A 96 7.21 4.18 13.24
CA LEU A 96 7.45 5.40 13.97
C LEU A 96 8.78 5.28 14.71
N VAL A 97 9.67 6.25 14.48
CA VAL A 97 10.96 6.32 15.16
C VAL A 97 10.95 7.52 16.10
N ASP A 98 11.48 7.34 17.30
CA ASP A 98 11.66 8.43 18.26
C ASP A 98 12.72 9.42 17.75
N PRO A 99 12.37 10.71 17.55
CA PRO A 99 13.32 11.74 17.13
C PRO A 99 14.52 11.90 18.08
N ALA A 100 14.33 11.70 19.39
CA ALA A 100 15.41 11.84 20.37
C ALA A 100 16.44 10.71 20.25
N ALA A 101 15.97 9.48 20.02
CA ALA A 101 16.83 8.32 19.76
C ALA A 101 17.61 8.45 18.43
N LEU A 102 17.02 9.11 17.42
CA LEU A 102 17.68 9.38 16.14
C LEU A 102 18.82 10.40 16.25
N ALA A 103 18.66 11.44 17.08
CA ALA A 103 19.68 12.47 17.27
C ALA A 103 20.99 11.92 17.88
N GLN A 104 20.89 10.96 18.80
CA GLN A 104 22.05 10.34 19.45
C GLN A 104 22.79 9.38 18.51
N LYS A 105 22.08 8.71 17.58
CA LYS A 105 22.73 7.80 16.62
C LYS A 105 23.62 8.53 15.59
N GLY A 106 23.36 9.83 15.34
CA GLY A 106 24.16 10.64 14.42
C GLY A 106 25.50 11.13 14.99
N THR A 107 25.65 11.17 16.32
CA THR A 107 26.91 11.59 16.96
C THR A 107 27.94 10.46 17.04
N ASP A 108 27.49 9.21 17.09
CA ASP A 108 28.39 8.04 17.18
C ASP A 108 29.02 7.65 15.83
N SER A 109 28.43 8.08 14.71
CA SER A 109 28.97 7.82 13.36
C SER A 109 29.92 8.90 12.82
N ALA A 110 30.23 9.94 13.62
CA ALA A 110 31.15 11.02 13.27
C ALA A 110 32.55 10.87 13.88
N SER A 111 32.81 9.78 14.61
CA SER A 111 34.10 9.46 15.21
C SER A 111 34.62 8.12 14.69
N ASN A 112 35.13 8.12 13.45
CA ASN A 112 36.08 7.12 12.97
C ASN A 112 36.95 7.73 11.87
#